data_AF-B4HGB5-F1
#
_entry.id   AF-B4HGB5-F1
#
_cell.length_a   1.000
_cell.length_b   1.000
_cell.length_c   1.000
_cell.angle_alpha   90.00
_cell.angle_beta   90.00
_cell.angle_gamma   90.00
#
_symmetry.space_group_name_H-M   'P 1'
#
loop_
_entity.id
_entity.type
_entity.pdbx_description
1 polymer ?
#
loop_
_entity_poly.entity_id
_entity_poly.type
_entity_poly.pdbx_seq_one_letter_code
_entity_poly.pdbx_strand_id
1 'polypeptide(L)'
;MSNKTCCRGPGYATPLDAMRSGPREKLLYTVTVQPNLDEPHGDYLSTVDVDPESPTYCQIVHRTFTNRKGDELHHSGWNACSSCYYVDESSKTVPKRDRLVLPSLNSDFIYILDVVTDPRKPKIVKTIDGGVLKSHNVTAPHTTHCLANGNIMISVMGDAGGYAKGDFILFDSDFNCIGTWTKGDKKALCGYDFWYQPYFDVMVSSEWGAPNKWRRGWKNVDLEDMSQYRLSSYSTCHADSSTRHRLFYPKMVSQGGHIVLINVDTVNGGMSLNEDFLVDFANEPYGPSLPHEMRYPGGDCTSDIWLANDA
;
A
#
# COMPACT_ATOMS: atom_id res chain seq x y z
N MET A 1 -19.16 0.55 -30.91
CA MET A 1 -18.67 1.38 -29.78
C MET A 1 -19.45 2.68 -29.80
N SER A 2 -20.35 2.87 -28.84
CA SER A 2 -21.18 4.07 -28.71
C SER A 2 -20.30 5.26 -28.32
N ASN A 3 -20.35 6.33 -29.10
CA ASN A 3 -19.53 7.52 -28.98
C ASN A 3 -20.24 8.57 -28.11
N LYS A 4 -20.44 8.29 -26.80
CA LYS A 4 -21.01 9.26 -25.85
C LYS A 4 -20.21 9.33 -24.55
N THR A 5 -19.70 10.52 -24.28
CA THR A 5 -18.66 10.95 -23.34
C THR A 5 -19.11 11.08 -21.87
N CYS A 6 -20.17 10.38 -21.41
CA CYS A 6 -20.91 10.91 -20.27
C CYS A 6 -20.35 10.62 -18.87
N CYS A 7 -19.48 9.63 -18.62
CA CYS A 7 -18.99 9.36 -17.26
C CYS A 7 -17.60 8.69 -17.29
N ARG A 8 -16.54 9.47 -17.06
CA ARG A 8 -15.18 8.92 -16.80
C ARG A 8 -14.92 8.97 -15.30
N GLY A 9 -14.44 7.86 -14.73
CA GLY A 9 -13.94 7.81 -13.36
C GLY A 9 -12.54 8.42 -13.23
N PRO A 10 -11.87 8.24 -12.08
CA PRO A 10 -10.56 8.82 -11.83
C PRO A 10 -9.46 8.11 -12.63
N GLY A 11 -8.31 8.76 -12.75
CA GLY A 11 -7.13 8.21 -13.40
C GLY A 11 -7.16 8.35 -14.92
N TYR A 12 -6.52 7.39 -15.60
CA TYR A 12 -6.19 7.46 -17.02
C TYR A 12 -6.65 6.21 -17.76
N ALA A 13 -6.97 6.36 -19.04
CA ALA A 13 -7.45 5.26 -19.87
C ALA A 13 -6.39 4.17 -20.10
N THR A 14 -5.11 4.58 -20.13
CA THR A 14 -3.96 3.72 -20.44
C THR A 14 -2.71 4.19 -19.68
N PRO A 15 -1.70 3.32 -19.47
CA PRO A 15 -0.42 3.75 -18.91
C PRO A 15 0.25 4.86 -19.72
N LEU A 16 0.12 4.84 -21.05
CA LEU A 16 0.71 5.86 -21.93
C LEU A 16 0.06 7.24 -21.76
N ASP A 17 -1.27 7.27 -21.54
CA ASP A 17 -2.00 8.49 -21.21
C ASP A 17 -1.60 9.02 -19.83
N ALA A 18 -1.44 8.15 -18.83
CA ALA A 18 -0.92 8.55 -17.51
C ALA A 18 0.46 9.20 -17.61
N MET A 19 1.36 8.62 -18.41
CA MET A 19 2.72 9.13 -18.59
C MET A 19 2.77 10.47 -19.34
N ARG A 20 1.89 10.68 -20.34
CA ARG A 20 1.92 11.87 -21.20
C ARG A 20 1.06 13.02 -20.69
N SER A 21 -0.08 12.70 -20.12
CA SER A 21 -1.12 13.67 -19.74
C SER A 21 -1.15 13.92 -18.24
N GLY A 22 -0.53 13.05 -17.44
CA GLY A 22 -0.48 13.21 -15.98
C GLY A 22 0.30 14.46 -15.59
N PRO A 23 -0.24 15.28 -14.66
CA PRO A 23 0.50 16.44 -14.17
C PRO A 23 1.72 15.98 -13.37
N ARG A 24 2.76 16.82 -13.35
CA ARG A 24 3.88 16.59 -12.44
C ARG A 24 3.40 16.68 -11.00
N GLU A 25 3.71 15.65 -10.22
CA GLU A 25 3.28 15.55 -8.84
C GLU A 25 4.02 16.56 -7.96
N LYS A 26 3.28 17.15 -7.01
CA LYS A 26 3.78 18.17 -6.08
C LYS A 26 3.83 17.68 -4.64
N LEU A 27 3.15 16.57 -4.35
CA LEU A 27 3.10 15.93 -3.04
C LEU A 27 3.33 14.43 -3.18
N LEU A 28 3.90 13.85 -2.14
CA LEU A 28 4.14 12.43 -2.01
C LEU A 28 3.65 11.97 -0.64
N TYR A 29 2.73 11.01 -0.63
CA TYR A 29 2.25 10.37 0.59
C TYR A 29 3.06 9.11 0.84
N THR A 30 3.68 9.01 2.01
CA THR A 30 4.57 7.89 2.35
C THR A 30 4.12 7.24 3.64
N VAL A 31 3.84 5.95 3.58
CA VAL A 31 3.68 5.11 4.78
C VAL A 31 4.98 5.15 5.55
N THR A 32 4.92 5.52 6.83
CA THR A 32 6.09 5.70 7.68
C THR A 32 5.92 4.90 8.96
N VAL A 33 6.79 3.90 9.14
CA VAL A 33 6.79 3.00 10.30
C VAL A 33 7.63 3.62 11.41
N GLN A 34 7.08 3.65 12.62
CA GLN A 34 7.78 4.08 13.83
C GLN A 34 8.45 2.86 14.47
N PRO A 35 9.79 2.71 14.36
CA PRO A 35 10.45 1.51 14.84
C PRO A 35 10.53 1.45 16.38
N ASN A 36 10.29 2.57 17.09
CA ASN A 36 10.08 2.57 18.52
C ASN A 36 8.67 2.09 18.90
N LEU A 37 8.52 0.79 19.16
CA LEU A 37 7.24 0.17 19.54
C LEU A 37 6.58 0.75 20.82
N ASP A 38 7.35 1.47 21.65
CA ASP A 38 6.84 2.10 22.86
C ASP A 38 6.34 3.54 22.61
N GLU A 39 6.65 4.13 21.46
CA GLU A 39 6.22 5.48 21.08
C GLU A 39 4.69 5.53 20.93
N PRO A 40 3.96 6.30 21.74
CA PRO A 40 2.49 6.27 21.77
C PRO A 40 1.81 6.70 20.47
N HIS A 41 2.44 7.57 19.68
CA HIS A 41 1.84 8.02 18.42
C HIS A 41 1.82 6.92 17.35
N GLY A 42 2.74 5.95 17.43
CA GLY A 42 2.86 4.85 16.47
C GLY A 42 3.22 5.30 15.07
N ASP A 43 2.80 4.50 14.09
CA ASP A 43 3.03 4.74 12.67
C ASP A 43 2.23 5.94 12.16
N TYR A 44 2.61 6.46 10.99
CA TYR A 44 1.95 7.62 10.40
C TYR A 44 2.08 7.68 8.89
N LEU A 45 1.20 8.46 8.27
CA LEU A 45 1.38 8.90 6.90
C LEU A 45 2.18 10.21 6.90
N SER A 46 3.34 10.19 6.24
CA SER A 46 4.12 11.38 5.92
C SER A 46 3.61 12.02 4.65
N THR A 47 3.40 13.34 4.68
CA THR A 47 3.17 14.14 3.48
C THR A 47 4.43 14.90 3.17
N VAL A 48 5.07 14.56 2.05
CA VAL A 48 6.32 15.13 1.58
C VAL A 48 6.02 16.11 0.46
N ASP A 49 6.63 17.29 0.52
CA ASP A 49 6.57 18.26 -0.56
C ASP A 49 7.67 17.97 -1.59
N VAL A 50 7.24 17.63 -2.81
CA VAL A 50 8.14 17.23 -3.91
C VAL A 50 8.05 18.21 -5.08
N ASP A 51 7.49 19.40 -4.87
CA ASP A 51 7.48 20.48 -5.85
C ASP A 51 8.82 21.23 -5.82
N PRO A 52 9.65 21.17 -6.89
CA PRO A 52 10.95 21.83 -6.92
C PRO A 52 10.89 23.36 -6.78
N GLU A 53 9.72 23.97 -7.02
CA GLU A 53 9.51 25.40 -6.85
C GLU A 53 9.09 25.78 -5.41
N SER A 54 8.85 24.80 -4.55
CA SER A 54 8.39 25.01 -3.18
C SER A 54 9.55 25.34 -2.23
N PRO A 55 9.38 26.30 -1.29
CA PRO A 55 10.37 26.56 -0.25
C PRO A 55 10.55 25.38 0.73
N THR A 56 9.63 24.41 0.69
CA THR A 56 9.70 23.17 1.49
C THR A 56 9.99 21.93 0.64
N TYR A 57 10.52 22.11 -0.58
CA TYR A 57 10.94 20.98 -1.43
C TYR A 57 11.83 20.00 -0.66
N CYS A 58 11.59 18.70 -0.85
CA CYS A 58 12.26 17.59 -0.16
C CYS A 58 12.05 17.54 1.36
N GLN A 59 10.99 18.18 1.89
CA GLN A 59 10.67 18.15 3.32
C GLN A 59 9.37 17.42 3.62
N ILE A 60 9.34 16.76 4.79
CA ILE A 60 8.12 16.21 5.37
C ILE A 60 7.32 17.35 6.00
N VAL A 61 6.27 17.78 5.31
CA VAL A 61 5.46 18.95 5.67
C VAL A 61 4.28 18.61 6.58
N HIS A 62 3.89 17.35 6.66
CA HIS A 62 2.84 16.90 7.59
C HIS A 62 2.95 15.41 7.96
N ARG A 63 2.38 15.05 9.12
CA ARG A 63 2.39 13.70 9.68
C ARG A 63 1.00 13.39 10.23
N THR A 64 0.37 12.34 9.70
CA THR A 64 -0.94 11.86 10.15
C THR A 64 -0.75 10.59 10.96
N PHE A 65 -0.64 10.72 12.29
CA PHE A 65 -0.40 9.59 13.19
C PHE A 65 -1.62 8.69 13.35
N THR A 66 -1.40 7.38 13.43
CA THR A 66 -2.45 6.42 13.79
C THR A 66 -2.83 6.53 15.27
N ASN A 67 -1.93 7.06 16.10
CA ASN A 67 -2.05 7.13 17.55
C ASN A 67 -2.26 5.76 18.19
N ARG A 68 -1.62 4.74 17.62
CA ARG A 68 -1.73 3.35 18.06
C ARG A 68 -0.37 2.66 18.01
N LYS A 69 -0.01 2.03 19.12
CA LYS A 69 1.17 1.16 19.21
C LYS A 69 0.91 -0.20 18.59
N GLY A 70 1.96 -0.81 18.05
CA GLY A 70 1.91 -2.15 17.48
C GLY A 70 1.19 -2.22 16.13
N ASP A 71 0.88 -1.08 15.53
CA ASP A 71 0.69 -1.03 14.09
C ASP A 71 2.00 -1.43 13.38
N GLU A 72 1.85 -1.91 12.16
CA GLU A 72 2.89 -1.94 11.15
C GLU A 72 2.19 -1.56 9.83
N LEU A 73 2.03 -0.25 9.60
CA LEU A 73 1.57 0.23 8.30
C LEU A 73 2.57 -0.21 7.24
N HIS A 74 2.10 -0.89 6.20
CA HIS A 74 3.00 -1.52 5.24
C HIS A 74 2.73 -1.08 3.80
N HIS A 75 1.57 -1.45 3.27
CA HIS A 75 1.06 -0.96 1.99
C HIS A 75 -0.09 0.02 2.20
N SER A 76 -0.44 0.71 1.12
CA SER A 76 -1.47 1.69 0.98
C SER A 76 -2.10 1.60 -0.41
N GLY A 77 -3.38 1.96 -0.52
CA GLY A 77 -4.08 1.95 -1.81
C GLY A 77 -5.10 3.06 -1.92
N TRP A 78 -5.39 3.47 -3.14
CA TRP A 78 -6.48 4.40 -3.43
C TRP A 78 -7.84 3.69 -3.34
N ASN A 79 -8.86 4.38 -2.84
CA ASN A 79 -10.24 3.86 -2.90
C ASN A 79 -10.77 3.72 -4.33
N ALA A 80 -10.31 4.57 -5.25
CA ALA A 80 -10.58 4.49 -6.67
C ALA A 80 -9.35 4.95 -7.49
N CYS A 81 -9.14 4.31 -8.63
CA CYS A 81 -7.93 4.40 -9.44
C CYS A 81 -8.27 4.23 -10.93
N SER A 82 -7.28 4.20 -11.83
CA SER A 82 -7.51 4.02 -13.28
C SER A 82 -8.37 2.81 -13.65
N SER A 83 -8.42 1.77 -12.81
CA SER A 83 -9.34 0.65 -13.00
C SER A 83 -10.82 1.05 -12.99
N CYS A 84 -11.15 2.20 -12.39
CA CYS A 84 -12.47 2.81 -12.37
C CYS A 84 -12.69 3.81 -13.52
N TYR A 85 -11.75 3.96 -14.47
CA TYR A 85 -11.82 4.99 -15.52
C TYR A 85 -13.07 4.84 -16.40
N TYR A 86 -13.35 3.60 -16.83
CA TYR A 86 -14.55 3.29 -17.60
C TYR A 86 -15.69 2.96 -16.65
N VAL A 87 -16.69 3.83 -16.60
CA VAL A 87 -17.88 3.67 -15.77
C VAL A 87 -19.05 3.24 -16.66
N ASP A 88 -19.77 2.20 -16.25
CA ASP A 88 -20.97 1.73 -16.94
C ASP A 88 -22.03 2.85 -17.00
N GLU A 89 -22.69 3.01 -18.15
CA GLU A 89 -23.73 4.04 -18.35
C GLU A 89 -24.91 3.90 -17.37
N SER A 90 -25.18 2.69 -16.89
CA SER A 90 -26.20 2.39 -15.88
C SER A 90 -25.75 2.64 -14.44
N SER A 91 -24.47 2.98 -14.23
CA SER A 91 -23.95 3.26 -12.89
C SER A 91 -24.62 4.49 -12.30
N LYS A 92 -25.11 4.37 -11.06
CA LYS A 92 -25.73 5.47 -10.32
C LYS A 92 -24.71 6.47 -9.77
N THR A 93 -23.44 6.06 -9.70
CA THR A 93 -22.35 6.84 -9.12
C THR A 93 -21.09 6.71 -9.97
N VAL A 94 -20.30 7.77 -9.99
CA VAL A 94 -18.95 7.77 -10.57
C VAL A 94 -17.97 7.68 -9.41
N PRO A 95 -17.11 6.64 -9.35
CA PRO A 95 -16.08 6.55 -8.32
C PRO A 95 -15.21 7.81 -8.28
N LYS A 96 -14.69 8.16 -7.11
CA LYS A 96 -13.78 9.29 -6.93
C LYS A 96 -12.55 8.83 -6.19
N ARG A 97 -11.37 9.25 -6.65
CA ARG A 97 -10.12 9.08 -5.90
C ARG A 97 -10.03 10.19 -4.88
N ASP A 98 -10.43 9.90 -3.65
CA ASP A 98 -10.47 10.90 -2.59
C ASP A 98 -10.10 10.35 -1.22
N ARG A 99 -9.85 9.04 -1.13
CA ARG A 99 -9.43 8.38 0.10
C ARG A 99 -8.20 7.51 -0.12
N LEU A 100 -7.28 7.58 0.84
CA LEU A 100 -6.15 6.68 0.92
C LEU A 100 -6.44 5.63 2.01
N VAL A 101 -6.24 4.36 1.68
CA VAL A 101 -6.54 3.20 2.53
C VAL A 101 -5.24 2.60 3.02
N LEU A 102 -5.04 2.57 4.33
CA LEU A 102 -3.81 2.17 5.01
C LEU A 102 -4.09 0.95 5.91
N PRO A 103 -3.98 -0.28 5.41
CA PRO A 103 -3.97 -1.47 6.25
C PRO A 103 -2.71 -1.54 7.11
N SER A 104 -2.88 -2.01 8.33
CA SER A 104 -1.81 -2.29 9.28
C SER A 104 -1.62 -3.80 9.41
N LEU A 105 -0.46 -4.26 8.96
CA LEU A 105 -0.14 -5.67 8.83
C LEU A 105 -0.13 -6.39 10.19
N ASN A 106 0.39 -5.72 11.22
CA ASN A 106 0.56 -6.33 12.54
C ASN A 106 -0.70 -6.23 13.41
N SER A 107 -1.40 -5.10 13.40
CA SER A 107 -2.53 -4.84 14.30
C SER A 107 -3.90 -5.21 13.75
N ASP A 108 -4.00 -5.54 12.45
CA ASP A 108 -5.24 -5.78 11.70
C ASP A 108 -6.14 -4.55 11.47
N PHE A 109 -5.75 -3.37 11.94
CA PHE A 109 -6.51 -2.15 11.71
C PHE A 109 -6.37 -1.67 10.26
N ILE A 110 -7.40 -0.99 9.76
CA ILE A 110 -7.33 -0.30 8.45
C ILE A 110 -7.76 1.15 8.66
N TYR A 111 -6.92 2.08 8.22
CA TYR A 111 -7.14 3.52 8.35
C TYR A 111 -7.55 4.11 7.01
N ILE A 112 -8.62 4.90 7.01
CA ILE A 112 -9.13 5.59 5.83
C ILE A 112 -8.85 7.07 5.99
N LEU A 113 -8.03 7.63 5.11
CA LEU A 113 -7.61 9.02 5.16
C LEU A 113 -8.31 9.84 4.07
N ASP A 114 -8.85 10.99 4.44
CA ASP A 114 -9.23 12.05 3.50
C ASP A 114 -7.98 12.81 3.08
N VAL A 115 -7.75 12.87 1.76
CA VAL A 115 -6.60 13.52 1.12
C VAL A 115 -7.01 14.70 0.23
N VAL A 116 -8.30 15.04 0.16
CA VAL A 116 -8.83 16.06 -0.76
C VAL A 116 -9.17 17.36 -0.01
N THR A 117 -9.68 17.26 1.21
CA THR A 117 -10.04 18.46 2.00
C THR A 117 -8.83 19.38 2.24
N ASP A 118 -7.68 18.80 2.58
CA ASP A 118 -6.38 19.48 2.64
C ASP A 118 -5.30 18.47 2.24
N PRO A 119 -4.86 18.44 0.96
CA PRO A 119 -3.86 17.48 0.50
C PRO A 119 -2.51 17.61 1.20
N ARG A 120 -2.18 18.78 1.77
CA ARG A 120 -0.95 18.94 2.56
C ARG A 120 -1.11 18.43 3.98
N LYS A 121 -2.34 18.19 4.44
CA LYS A 121 -2.66 17.70 5.79
C LYS A 121 -3.79 16.65 5.77
N PRO A 122 -3.54 15.44 5.23
CA PRO A 122 -4.50 14.36 5.26
C PRO A 122 -5.01 14.07 6.67
N LYS A 123 -6.22 13.52 6.78
CA LYS A 123 -6.83 13.19 8.09
C LYS A 123 -7.49 11.83 8.06
N ILE A 124 -7.32 11.07 9.14
CA ILE A 124 -8.07 9.84 9.34
C ILE A 124 -9.55 10.20 9.54
N VAL A 125 -10.41 9.71 8.65
CA VAL A 125 -11.87 9.92 8.68
C VAL A 125 -12.63 8.67 9.09
N LYS A 126 -12.02 7.49 8.98
CA LYS A 126 -12.59 6.22 9.45
C LYS A 126 -11.47 5.26 9.83
N THR A 127 -11.71 4.49 10.88
CA THR A 127 -10.84 3.38 11.32
C THR A 127 -11.68 2.12 11.36
N ILE A 128 -11.23 1.08 10.67
CA ILE A 128 -11.84 -0.25 10.70
C ILE A 128 -11.06 -1.08 11.72
N ASP A 129 -11.78 -1.60 12.71
CA ASP A 129 -11.21 -2.45 13.75
C ASP A 129 -10.85 -3.84 13.21
N GLY A 130 -9.70 -4.39 13.64
CA GLY A 130 -9.23 -5.70 13.23
C GLY A 130 -10.19 -6.86 13.55
N GLY A 131 -11.12 -6.68 14.50
CA GLY A 131 -12.21 -7.60 14.78
C GLY A 131 -13.12 -7.86 13.59
N VAL A 132 -13.25 -6.90 12.66
CA VAL A 132 -13.98 -7.09 11.39
C VAL A 132 -13.32 -8.20 10.57
N LEU A 133 -12.00 -8.16 10.39
CA LEU A 133 -11.28 -9.21 9.66
C LEU A 133 -11.41 -10.58 10.35
N LYS A 134 -11.25 -10.60 11.67
CA LYS A 134 -11.35 -11.84 12.47
C LYS A 134 -12.74 -12.47 12.38
N SER A 135 -13.81 -11.66 12.28
CA SER A 135 -15.17 -12.17 12.09
C SER A 135 -15.37 -12.92 10.75
N HIS A 136 -14.50 -12.64 9.76
CA HIS A 136 -14.44 -13.34 8.48
C HIS A 136 -13.34 -14.43 8.43
N ASN A 137 -12.78 -14.79 9.59
CA ASN A 137 -11.69 -15.75 9.73
C ASN A 137 -10.46 -15.39 8.86
N VAL A 138 -10.08 -14.11 8.85
CA VAL A 138 -8.88 -13.60 8.18
C VAL A 138 -8.15 -12.55 9.03
N THR A 139 -6.86 -12.32 8.77
CA THR A 139 -5.98 -11.38 9.50
C THR A 139 -4.84 -10.92 8.56
N ALA A 140 -4.01 -9.98 9.04
CA ALA A 140 -2.85 -9.47 8.34
C ALA A 140 -3.20 -8.87 6.98
N PRO A 141 -4.02 -7.78 6.96
CA PRO A 141 -4.32 -7.07 5.73
C PRO A 141 -3.04 -6.42 5.18
N HIS A 142 -2.85 -6.48 3.86
CA HIS A 142 -1.60 -6.05 3.24
C HIS A 142 -1.83 -5.16 2.03
N THR A 143 -1.88 -5.72 0.82
CA THR A 143 -1.97 -4.94 -0.41
C THR A 143 -3.39 -4.48 -0.62
N THR A 144 -3.58 -3.21 -0.97
CA THR A 144 -4.90 -2.63 -1.24
C THR A 144 -5.01 -2.15 -2.68
N HIS A 145 -6.03 -2.63 -3.39
CA HIS A 145 -6.39 -2.14 -4.71
C HIS A 145 -7.88 -1.80 -4.81
N CYS A 146 -8.17 -0.69 -5.50
CA CYS A 146 -9.51 -0.41 -5.99
C CYS A 146 -9.91 -1.48 -7.01
N LEU A 147 -11.18 -1.76 -7.22
CA LEU A 147 -11.72 -2.62 -8.30
C LEU A 147 -12.57 -1.78 -9.26
N ALA A 148 -12.74 -2.24 -10.50
CA ALA A 148 -13.50 -1.52 -11.52
C ALA A 148 -14.97 -1.24 -11.14
N ASN A 149 -15.55 -2.04 -10.25
CA ASN A 149 -16.90 -1.83 -9.73
C ASN A 149 -16.98 -0.87 -8.53
N GLY A 150 -15.87 -0.24 -8.15
CA GLY A 150 -15.79 0.70 -7.03
C GLY A 150 -15.58 0.06 -5.65
N ASN A 151 -15.54 -1.27 -5.56
CA ASN A 151 -15.15 -1.94 -4.32
C ASN A 151 -13.64 -1.86 -4.11
N ILE A 152 -13.21 -2.05 -2.86
CA ILE A 152 -11.80 -2.11 -2.49
C ILE A 152 -11.49 -3.55 -2.10
N MET A 153 -10.43 -4.10 -2.67
CA MET A 153 -9.91 -5.43 -2.36
C MET A 153 -8.61 -5.31 -1.58
N ILE A 154 -8.51 -6.05 -0.48
CA ILE A 154 -7.31 -6.10 0.34
C ILE A 154 -6.87 -7.55 0.48
N SER A 155 -5.60 -7.86 0.18
CA SER A 155 -5.05 -9.19 0.43
C SER A 155 -4.87 -9.43 1.93
N VAL A 156 -5.08 -10.67 2.36
CA VAL A 156 -4.94 -11.10 3.75
C VAL A 156 -4.10 -12.38 3.81
N MET A 157 -3.22 -12.48 4.82
CA MET A 157 -2.18 -13.51 4.83
C MET A 157 -2.46 -14.71 5.74
N GLY A 158 -3.42 -14.58 6.65
CA GLY A 158 -3.73 -15.66 7.59
C GLY A 158 -5.18 -15.71 8.03
N ASP A 159 -5.51 -16.76 8.76
CA ASP A 159 -6.80 -16.93 9.42
C ASP A 159 -6.91 -16.09 10.71
N ALA A 160 -8.04 -16.15 11.43
CA ALA A 160 -8.20 -15.36 12.66
C ALA A 160 -7.20 -15.73 13.78
N GLY A 161 -6.59 -16.93 13.74
CA GLY A 161 -5.53 -17.36 14.64
C GLY A 161 -4.13 -17.00 14.15
N GLY A 162 -4.01 -16.40 12.96
CA GLY A 162 -2.75 -16.07 12.32
C GLY A 162 -2.05 -17.27 11.67
N TYR A 163 -2.72 -18.40 11.46
CA TYR A 163 -2.17 -19.49 10.66
C TYR A 163 -2.25 -19.17 9.18
N ALA A 164 -1.40 -19.82 8.38
CA ALA A 164 -1.32 -19.62 6.93
C ALA A 164 -2.71 -19.83 6.28
N LYS A 165 -3.23 -18.75 5.68
CA LYS A 165 -4.43 -18.79 4.83
C LYS A 165 -4.39 -17.59 3.88
N GLY A 166 -4.22 -17.85 2.59
CA GLY A 166 -4.35 -16.81 1.57
C GLY A 166 -5.81 -16.57 1.22
N ASP A 167 -6.24 -15.31 1.32
CA ASP A 167 -7.54 -14.86 0.83
C ASP A 167 -7.48 -13.37 0.49
N PHE A 168 -8.61 -12.82 0.06
CA PHE A 168 -8.81 -11.38 -0.08
C PHE A 168 -10.10 -11.00 0.63
N ILE A 169 -10.17 -9.79 1.14
CA ILE A 169 -11.37 -9.23 1.75
C ILE A 169 -11.84 -8.00 0.96
N LEU A 170 -13.15 -7.86 0.81
CA LEU A 170 -13.78 -6.79 0.06
C LEU A 170 -14.45 -5.77 0.98
N PHE A 171 -14.33 -4.51 0.60
CA PHE A 171 -15.07 -3.38 1.16
C PHE A 171 -15.82 -2.64 0.07
N ASP A 172 -17.00 -2.10 0.39
CA ASP A 172 -17.73 -1.20 -0.51
C ASP A 172 -17.13 0.23 -0.50
N SER A 173 -17.72 1.14 -1.29
CA SER A 173 -17.27 2.54 -1.38
C SER A 173 -17.42 3.34 -0.09
N ASP A 174 -18.25 2.88 0.85
CA ASP A 174 -18.43 3.46 2.18
C ASP A 174 -17.56 2.76 3.24
N PHE A 175 -16.66 1.86 2.80
CA PHE A 175 -15.76 1.08 3.63
C PHE A 175 -16.49 0.14 4.60
N ASN A 176 -17.63 -0.42 4.20
CA ASN A 176 -18.28 -1.52 4.91
C ASN A 176 -17.76 -2.85 4.37
N CYS A 177 -17.48 -3.79 5.27
CA CYS A 177 -16.97 -5.10 4.89
C CYS A 177 -18.07 -5.91 4.19
N ILE A 178 -17.77 -6.40 2.99
CA ILE A 178 -18.64 -7.27 2.19
C ILE A 178 -18.37 -8.74 2.54
N GLY A 179 -17.09 -9.09 2.73
CA GLY A 179 -16.65 -10.45 3.05
C GLY A 179 -15.45 -10.89 2.22
N THR A 180 -15.09 -12.17 2.34
CA THR A 180 -13.95 -12.75 1.61
C THR A 180 -14.28 -12.98 0.13
N TRP A 181 -13.29 -12.83 -0.74
CA TRP A 181 -13.48 -12.90 -2.19
C TRP A 181 -13.26 -14.30 -2.79
N THR A 182 -12.32 -15.08 -2.26
CA THR A 182 -11.90 -16.35 -2.89
C THR A 182 -13.03 -17.36 -2.88
N LYS A 183 -13.33 -17.93 -4.05
CA LYS A 183 -14.40 -18.92 -4.26
C LYS A 183 -13.83 -20.32 -4.45
N GLY A 184 -14.57 -21.32 -3.99
CA GLY A 184 -14.21 -22.74 -4.12
C GLY A 184 -13.23 -23.23 -3.07
N ASP A 185 -12.85 -24.51 -3.20
CA ASP A 185 -12.09 -25.24 -2.18
C ASP A 185 -10.57 -25.07 -2.33
N LYS A 186 -10.10 -24.66 -3.52
CA LYS A 186 -8.69 -24.40 -3.78
C LYS A 186 -8.34 -22.98 -3.33
N LYS A 187 -7.66 -22.88 -2.19
CA LYS A 187 -7.15 -21.61 -1.67
C LYS A 187 -5.63 -21.61 -1.65
N ALA A 188 -5.07 -20.41 -1.82
CA ALA A 188 -3.65 -20.16 -1.59
C ALA A 188 -3.31 -20.48 -0.14
N LEU A 189 -2.10 -21.00 0.11
CA LEU A 189 -1.68 -21.32 1.47
C LEU A 189 -1.47 -20.04 2.27
N CYS A 190 -0.82 -19.04 1.67
CA CYS A 190 -0.64 -17.72 2.26
C CYS A 190 -1.08 -16.65 1.26
N GLY A 191 -1.42 -15.46 1.74
CA GLY A 191 -1.54 -14.27 0.92
C GLY A 191 -0.27 -13.43 1.02
N TYR A 192 -0.06 -12.54 0.07
CA TYR A 192 0.92 -11.44 0.14
C TYR A 192 0.47 -10.33 -0.82
N ASP A 193 1.32 -9.93 -1.76
CA ASP A 193 1.05 -8.91 -2.75
C ASP A 193 0.30 -9.46 -3.97
N PHE A 194 -0.53 -8.63 -4.60
CA PHE A 194 -1.28 -9.03 -5.79
C PHE A 194 -1.49 -7.84 -6.73
N TRP A 195 -1.57 -8.13 -8.03
CA TRP A 195 -2.01 -7.17 -9.03
C TRP A 195 -2.96 -7.84 -10.00
N TYR A 196 -3.86 -7.06 -10.59
CA TYR A 196 -4.81 -7.55 -11.57
C TYR A 196 -4.84 -6.66 -12.82
N GLN A 197 -5.14 -7.28 -13.97
CA GLN A 197 -5.29 -6.63 -15.27
C GLN A 197 -6.67 -6.99 -15.85
N PRO A 198 -7.70 -6.14 -15.67
CA PRO A 198 -9.06 -6.46 -16.11
C PRO A 198 -9.17 -6.73 -17.60
N TYR A 199 -8.36 -6.05 -18.41
CA TYR A 199 -8.34 -6.23 -19.86
C TYR A 199 -7.95 -7.66 -20.27
N PHE A 200 -7.05 -8.29 -19.52
CA PHE A 200 -6.58 -9.64 -19.78
C PHE A 200 -7.32 -10.71 -18.97
N ASP A 201 -8.25 -10.33 -18.09
CA ASP A 201 -8.91 -11.22 -17.14
C ASP A 201 -7.91 -12.04 -16.30
N VAL A 202 -6.83 -11.40 -15.87
CA VAL A 202 -5.75 -12.03 -15.10
C VAL A 202 -5.53 -11.29 -13.79
N MET A 203 -5.40 -12.05 -12.71
CA MET A 203 -4.85 -11.61 -11.44
C MET A 203 -3.69 -12.52 -11.07
N VAL A 204 -2.59 -11.93 -10.62
CA VAL A 204 -1.44 -12.65 -10.08
C VAL A 204 -1.27 -12.24 -8.63
N SER A 205 -1.15 -13.23 -7.76
CA SER A 205 -0.86 -13.04 -6.35
C SER A 205 0.37 -13.84 -5.97
N SER A 206 1.13 -13.29 -5.04
CA SER A 206 2.25 -13.94 -4.38
C SER A 206 1.83 -14.47 -3.01
N GLU A 207 2.70 -15.31 -2.42
CA GLU A 207 2.51 -15.90 -1.09
C GLU A 207 3.73 -15.55 -0.22
N TRP A 208 3.52 -15.36 1.09
CA TRP A 208 4.60 -15.18 2.06
C TRP A 208 4.55 -16.20 3.20
N GLY A 209 4.12 -15.82 4.40
CA GLY A 209 4.12 -16.70 5.57
C GLY A 209 3.03 -16.37 6.58
N ALA A 210 2.78 -17.31 7.48
CA ALA A 210 1.73 -17.21 8.49
C ALA A 210 1.98 -16.08 9.51
N PRO A 211 0.99 -15.20 9.77
CA PRO A 211 1.08 -14.12 10.76
C PRO A 211 1.56 -14.53 12.15
N ASN A 212 1.11 -15.67 12.66
CA ASN A 212 1.48 -16.16 13.99
C ASN A 212 2.97 -16.53 14.11
N LYS A 213 3.68 -16.66 12.99
CA LYS A 213 5.10 -16.90 12.94
C LYS A 213 5.89 -15.61 12.97
N TRP A 214 5.59 -14.67 12.07
CA TRP A 214 6.40 -13.46 11.93
C TRP A 214 6.05 -12.33 12.92
N ARG A 215 4.80 -12.22 13.40
CA ARG A 215 4.41 -11.20 14.40
C ARG A 215 5.20 -11.31 15.70
N ARG A 216 5.51 -12.54 16.12
CA ARG A 216 6.27 -12.81 17.36
C ARG A 216 7.80 -12.76 17.18
N GLY A 217 8.28 -12.46 15.97
CA GLY A 217 9.70 -12.55 15.62
C GLY A 217 10.21 -13.97 15.40
N TRP A 218 11.45 -14.06 14.89
CA TRP A 218 12.14 -15.30 14.55
C TRP A 218 12.33 -16.22 15.76
N LYS A 219 12.09 -17.53 15.58
CA LYS A 219 12.50 -18.58 16.52
C LYS A 219 13.01 -19.79 15.75
N ASN A 220 14.11 -20.39 16.21
CA ASN A 220 14.72 -21.54 15.53
C ASN A 220 13.80 -22.75 15.39
N VAL A 221 12.84 -22.95 16.29
CA VAL A 221 11.83 -24.02 16.20
C VAL A 221 11.00 -23.94 14.91
N ASP A 222 10.91 -22.78 14.27
CA ASP A 222 10.19 -22.64 13.00
C ASP A 222 10.88 -23.37 11.84
N LEU A 223 12.17 -23.70 11.97
CA LEU A 223 12.90 -24.52 10.99
C LEU A 223 12.45 -25.99 11.01
N GLU A 224 11.78 -26.43 12.08
CA GLU A 224 11.30 -27.81 12.22
C GLU A 224 9.98 -28.03 11.46
N ASP A 225 9.22 -26.96 11.18
CA ASP A 225 7.94 -27.01 10.45
C ASP A 225 7.78 -25.79 9.52
N MET A 226 8.06 -26.04 8.23
CA MET A 226 7.93 -25.05 7.17
C MET A 226 6.53 -25.00 6.53
N SER A 227 5.55 -25.77 7.04
CA SER A 227 4.18 -25.80 6.49
C SER A 227 3.43 -24.47 6.58
N GLN A 228 3.94 -23.56 7.42
CA GLN A 228 3.39 -22.21 7.63
C GLN A 228 4.13 -21.13 6.83
N TYR A 229 5.06 -21.52 5.94
CA TYR A 229 5.83 -20.62 5.11
C TYR A 229 5.81 -21.04 3.64
N ARG A 230 5.94 -20.07 2.74
CA ARG A 230 6.19 -20.29 1.32
C ARG A 230 7.48 -19.58 0.95
N LEU A 231 8.39 -20.33 0.31
CA LEU A 231 9.57 -19.76 -0.31
C LEU A 231 9.13 -19.10 -1.62
N SER A 232 8.99 -17.77 -1.62
CA SER A 232 9.01 -17.04 -2.88
C SER A 232 10.48 -16.93 -3.30
N SER A 233 10.79 -17.21 -4.57
CA SER A 233 12.11 -16.98 -5.18
C SER A 233 12.48 -15.49 -5.26
N TYR A 234 11.54 -14.62 -4.86
CA TYR A 234 11.65 -13.18 -4.68
C TYR A 234 11.57 -12.81 -3.19
N SER A 235 12.22 -13.57 -2.31
CA SER A 235 12.54 -13.07 -0.97
C SER A 235 13.66 -12.02 -1.10
N THR A 236 13.36 -10.91 -1.77
CA THR A 236 13.99 -9.64 -1.42
C THR A 236 13.71 -9.44 0.06
N CYS A 237 14.73 -8.99 0.78
CA CYS A 237 14.67 -8.57 2.16
C CYS A 237 13.76 -7.34 2.28
N HIS A 238 12.45 -7.47 1.99
CA HIS A 238 11.44 -6.56 2.50
C HIS A 238 11.39 -6.83 3.99
N ALA A 239 12.21 -6.04 4.67
CA ALA A 239 12.39 -6.09 6.09
C ALA A 239 11.08 -5.56 6.68
N ASP A 240 10.19 -6.48 7.03
CA ASP A 240 8.81 -6.11 7.33
C ASP A 240 8.38 -6.66 8.68
N SER A 241 9.01 -6.09 9.68
CA SER A 241 8.48 -5.99 11.03
C SER A 241 9.48 -5.13 11.78
N SER A 242 9.02 -4.11 12.48
CA SER A 242 9.73 -3.49 13.61
C SER A 242 10.53 -4.51 14.45
N THR A 243 9.97 -5.71 14.69
CA THR A 243 10.64 -6.83 15.39
C THR A 243 11.83 -7.43 14.61
N ARG A 244 11.73 -7.70 13.30
CA ARG A 244 12.84 -8.22 12.47
C ARG A 244 13.86 -7.14 12.12
N HIS A 245 13.44 -5.89 11.92
CA HIS A 245 14.34 -4.76 11.75
C HIS A 245 15.29 -4.63 12.92
N ARG A 246 14.78 -4.71 14.16
CA ARG A 246 15.63 -4.71 15.36
C ARG A 246 16.56 -5.91 15.42
N LEU A 247 16.11 -7.09 14.96
CA LEU A 247 16.89 -8.32 15.01
C LEU A 247 18.03 -8.34 13.97
N PHE A 248 17.76 -7.93 12.73
CA PHE A 248 18.70 -8.06 11.60
C PHE A 248 19.39 -6.74 11.24
N TYR A 249 18.75 -5.59 11.47
CA TYR A 249 19.22 -4.27 11.05
C TYR A 249 19.12 -3.20 12.16
N PRO A 250 19.67 -3.45 13.37
CA PRO A 250 19.51 -2.55 14.51
C PRO A 250 20.05 -1.14 14.27
N LYS A 251 21.07 -1.00 13.41
CA LYS A 251 21.62 0.32 13.03
C LYS A 251 20.66 1.13 12.17
N MET A 252 19.92 0.48 11.26
CA MET A 252 18.96 1.16 10.38
C MET A 252 17.84 1.81 11.21
N VAL A 253 17.33 1.08 12.21
CA VAL A 253 16.35 1.59 13.17
C VAL A 253 16.85 2.86 13.89
N SER A 254 18.15 2.93 14.21
CA SER A 254 18.73 4.10 14.89
C SER A 254 19.06 5.28 13.97
N GLN A 255 19.00 5.10 12.65
CA GLN A 255 19.39 6.11 11.67
C GLN A 255 18.22 6.64 10.85
N GLY A 256 17.08 5.92 10.80
CA GLY A 256 15.96 6.27 9.96
C GLY A 256 16.20 5.89 8.50
N GLY A 257 15.16 6.03 7.68
CA GLY A 257 15.26 5.79 6.24
C GLY A 257 15.29 7.08 5.43
N HIS A 258 15.45 6.91 4.12
CA HIS A 258 15.57 8.01 3.18
C HIS A 258 14.73 7.72 1.94
N ILE A 259 14.22 8.78 1.30
CA ILE A 259 13.66 8.70 -0.05
C ILE A 259 14.65 9.39 -0.98
N VAL A 260 15.06 8.67 -2.03
CA VAL A 260 15.93 9.16 -3.09
C VAL A 260 15.20 9.07 -4.42
N LEU A 261 15.55 9.93 -5.37
CA LEU A 261 15.00 9.90 -6.72
C LEU A 261 16.05 9.39 -7.70
N ILE A 262 15.66 8.43 -8.53
CA ILE A 262 16.46 7.93 -9.65
C ILE A 262 15.86 8.51 -10.93
N ASN A 263 16.66 9.28 -11.67
CA ASN A 263 16.31 9.76 -12.99
C ASN A 263 16.49 8.62 -13.99
N VAL A 264 15.44 8.32 -14.76
CA VAL A 264 15.46 7.29 -15.81
C VAL A 264 15.40 7.97 -17.17
N ASP A 265 16.41 7.76 -18.01
CA ASP A 265 16.40 8.25 -19.40
C ASP A 265 15.67 7.22 -20.28
N THR A 266 14.40 7.51 -20.59
CA THR A 266 13.58 6.62 -21.42
C THR A 266 13.85 6.76 -22.92
N VAL A 267 14.67 7.72 -23.35
CA VAL A 267 14.98 7.97 -24.77
C VAL A 267 16.29 7.28 -25.17
N ASN A 268 17.35 7.48 -24.39
CA ASN A 268 18.67 6.92 -24.67
C ASN A 268 18.98 5.67 -23.82
N GLY A 269 18.16 5.41 -22.79
CA GLY A 269 18.43 4.38 -21.80
C GLY A 269 19.41 4.86 -20.72
N GLY A 270 19.25 4.35 -19.50
CA GLY A 270 20.13 4.64 -18.38
C GLY A 270 19.39 5.09 -17.12
N MET A 271 20.11 5.06 -15.99
CA MET A 271 19.62 5.50 -14.70
C MET A 271 20.73 6.29 -13.98
N SER A 272 20.37 7.40 -13.34
CA SER A 272 21.27 8.16 -12.49
C SER A 272 20.57 8.59 -11.21
N LEU A 273 21.33 8.72 -10.12
CA LEU A 273 20.81 9.31 -8.89
C LEU A 273 20.58 10.80 -9.11
N ASN A 274 19.43 11.31 -8.65
CA ASN A 274 19.18 12.74 -8.60
C ASN A 274 19.81 13.30 -7.31
N GLU A 275 20.94 14.00 -7.44
CA GLU A 275 21.67 14.56 -6.30
C GLU A 275 20.96 15.76 -5.64
N ASP A 276 19.94 16.33 -6.30
CA ASP A 276 19.13 17.44 -5.79
C ASP A 276 17.87 16.99 -5.04
N PHE A 277 17.66 15.68 -4.88
CA PHE A 277 16.51 15.10 -4.19
C PHE A 277 16.93 14.14 -3.09
N LEU A 278 16.63 14.50 -1.84
CA LEU A 278 16.79 13.63 -0.68
C LEU A 278 15.78 14.01 0.40
N VAL A 279 14.97 13.05 0.84
CA VAL A 279 14.09 13.22 2.00
C VAL A 279 14.62 12.34 3.12
N ASP A 280 14.97 12.96 4.25
CA ASP A 280 15.58 12.29 5.41
C ASP A 280 14.56 12.12 6.54
N PHE A 281 14.43 10.89 7.06
CA PHE A 281 13.55 10.54 8.18
C PHE A 281 14.32 10.28 9.50
N ALA A 282 15.62 10.58 9.56
CA ALA A 282 16.44 10.42 10.76
C ALA A 282 15.99 11.33 11.91
N ASN A 283 15.59 12.56 11.59
CA ASN A 283 15.32 13.64 12.55
C ASN A 283 13.81 13.85 12.81
N GLU A 284 13.01 12.81 12.62
CA GLU A 284 11.57 12.86 12.87
C GLU A 284 11.27 13.17 14.36
N PRO A 285 10.15 13.85 14.68
CA PRO A 285 9.92 14.41 16.02
C PRO A 285 9.93 13.41 17.18
N TYR A 286 9.63 12.15 16.90
CA TYR A 286 9.57 11.06 17.88
C TYR A 286 10.66 10.00 17.66
N GLY A 287 11.76 10.41 17.03
CA GLY A 287 12.90 9.56 16.70
C GLY A 287 12.88 9.06 15.26
N PRO A 288 14.00 8.46 14.81
CA PRO A 288 14.18 8.03 13.43
C PRO A 288 13.07 7.10 12.97
N SER A 289 12.54 7.32 11.77
CA SER A 289 11.41 6.56 11.23
C SER A 289 11.71 5.98 9.85
N LEU A 290 10.94 4.98 9.43
CA LEU A 290 11.22 4.19 8.24
C LEU A 290 10.13 4.45 7.17
N PRO A 291 10.41 5.25 6.12
CA PRO A 291 9.53 5.34 4.96
C PRO A 291 9.50 3.99 4.24
N HIS A 292 8.31 3.55 3.83
CA HIS A 292 8.12 2.28 3.16
C HIS A 292 7.50 2.46 1.77
N GLU A 293 6.17 2.46 1.69
CA GLU A 293 5.46 2.61 0.41
C GLU A 293 5.01 4.04 0.18
N MET A 294 4.98 4.46 -1.09
CA MET A 294 4.67 5.82 -1.50
C MET A 294 3.54 5.88 -2.53
N ARG A 295 2.75 6.97 -2.48
CA ARG A 295 1.64 7.26 -3.40
C ARG A 295 1.62 8.74 -3.77
N TYR A 296 1.42 9.00 -5.05
CA TYR A 296 1.19 10.34 -5.55
C TYR A 296 -0.31 10.64 -5.64
N PRO A 297 -0.79 11.85 -5.29
CA PRO A 297 -2.21 12.20 -5.38
C PRO A 297 -2.80 11.97 -6.79
N GLY A 298 -2.07 12.35 -7.84
CA GLY A 298 -2.50 12.17 -9.24
C GLY A 298 -2.08 10.84 -9.85
N GLY A 299 -1.17 10.10 -9.21
CA GLY A 299 -0.55 8.90 -9.76
C GLY A 299 -1.39 7.64 -9.58
N ASP A 300 -1.47 6.85 -10.65
CA ASP A 300 -1.99 5.48 -10.67
C ASP A 300 -0.89 4.42 -10.68
N CYS A 301 0.37 4.85 -10.68
CA CYS A 301 1.51 3.94 -10.68
C CYS A 301 1.72 3.39 -9.27
N THR A 302 1.23 2.17 -9.02
CA THR A 302 2.01 1.23 -8.23
C THR A 302 3.05 0.59 -9.15
N SER A 303 4.12 0.02 -8.60
CA SER A 303 5.33 -0.43 -9.30
C SER A 303 5.14 -1.55 -10.33
N ASP A 304 3.91 -1.99 -10.61
CA ASP A 304 3.65 -3.32 -11.20
C ASP A 304 2.95 -3.26 -12.57
N ILE A 305 3.22 -2.21 -13.35
CA ILE A 305 2.73 -2.12 -14.73
C ILE A 305 3.68 -2.85 -15.67
N TRP A 306 3.29 -4.07 -16.06
CA TRP A 306 3.93 -4.80 -17.16
C TRP A 306 3.38 -4.31 -18.50
N LEU A 307 4.23 -3.71 -19.33
CA LEU A 307 3.93 -3.51 -20.75
C LEU A 307 4.36 -4.78 -21.50
N ALA A 308 3.40 -5.66 -21.78
CA ALA A 308 3.59 -6.64 -22.85
C ALA A 308 3.69 -5.85 -24.15
N ASN A 309 4.82 -5.89 -24.84
CA ASN A 309 4.80 -5.55 -26.25
C ASN A 309 3.98 -6.64 -26.96
N ASP A 310 2.99 -6.24 -27.75
CA ASP A 310 2.41 -7.10 -28.77
C ASP A 310 3.56 -7.50 -29.72
N ALA A 311 4.03 -8.74 -29.58
CA ALA A 311 4.93 -9.38 -30.52
C ALA A 311 4.14 -9.88 -31.74
#